data_AF-A0A7V1BXE3-F1
#
_entry.id   AF-A0A7V1BXE3-F1
#
_cell.length_a   1.000
_cell.length_b   1.000
_cell.length_c   1.000
_cell.angle_alpha   90.00
_cell.angle_beta   90.00
_cell.angle_gamma   90.00
#
_symmetry.space_group_name_H-M   'P 1'
#
loop_
_entity.id
_entity.type
_entity.pdbx_description
1 polymer ?
#
loop_
_entity_poly.entity_id
_entity_poly.type
_entity_poly.pdbx_seq_one_letter_code
_entity_poly.pdbx_strand_id
1 'polypeptide(L)'
;MYKEIHLDAPNIGELEKLYLNKAIDSGYISSAGPSVSEFEGQCADYLHIKKAVTEKTRAIIPVHLYGNPCNMNEINRIAKKYNLYVIEDAAESLGAKYGGKFTGTLGDLGCFSFNGNK
;
A
#
# COMPACT_ATOMS: atom_id res chain seq x y z
N MET A 1 31.36 -2.31 -22.26
CA MET A 1 30.44 -2.96 -21.30
C MET A 1 29.52 -1.89 -20.77
N TYR A 2 28.21 -1.99 -21.00
CA TYR A 2 27.26 -1.08 -20.37
C TYR A 2 27.12 -1.47 -18.89
N LYS A 3 27.17 -0.49 -17.99
CA LYS A 3 26.91 -0.70 -16.56
C LYS A 3 25.38 -0.77 -16.42
N GLU A 4 24.84 -1.89 -15.96
CA GLU A 4 23.41 -1.98 -15.67
C GLU A 4 23.04 -0.97 -14.58
N ILE A 5 22.05 -0.12 -14.89
CA ILE A 5 21.43 0.80 -13.94
C ILE A 5 20.03 0.28 -13.72
N HIS A 6 19.80 -0.32 -12.57
CA HIS A 6 18.49 -0.83 -12.21
C HIS A 6 17.56 0.35 -11.91
N LEU A 7 16.34 0.27 -12.44
CA LEU A 7 15.29 1.27 -12.24
C LEU A 7 14.83 1.35 -10.77
N ASP A 8 14.86 0.22 -10.10
CA ASP A 8 14.68 0.06 -8.66
C ASP A 8 15.49 -1.16 -8.24
N ALA A 9 16.28 -1.04 -7.17
CA ALA A 9 17.10 -2.13 -6.65
C ALA A 9 16.88 -2.22 -5.14
N PRO A 10 16.69 -3.43 -4.59
CA PRO A 10 16.47 -3.60 -3.17
C PRO A 10 17.67 -3.06 -2.40
N ASN A 11 17.43 -2.05 -1.56
CA ASN A 11 18.43 -1.47 -0.69
C ASN A 11 18.27 -2.05 0.72
N ILE A 12 18.98 -3.16 0.98
CA ILE A 12 18.95 -3.86 2.27
C ILE A 12 20.25 -3.56 3.02
N GLY A 13 20.16 -2.69 4.01
CA GLY A 13 21.26 -2.28 4.87
C GLY A 13 21.44 -3.19 6.09
N GLU A 14 22.29 -2.73 7.01
CA GLU A 14 22.65 -3.50 8.20
C GLU A 14 21.51 -3.60 9.23
N LEU A 15 20.59 -2.63 9.24
CA LEU A 15 19.42 -2.66 10.12
C LEU A 15 18.42 -3.71 9.66
N GLU A 16 18.15 -3.78 8.36
CA GLU A 16 17.27 -4.78 7.77
C GLU A 16 17.79 -6.19 8.04
N LYS A 17 19.11 -6.41 7.90
CA LYS A 17 19.76 -7.68 8.24
C LYS A 17 19.66 -7.99 9.74
N LEU A 18 19.86 -6.99 10.60
CA LEU A 18 19.72 -7.15 12.04
C LEU A 18 18.31 -7.59 12.43
N TYR A 19 17.28 -6.91 11.91
CA TYR A 19 15.89 -7.26 12.20
C TYR A 19 15.50 -8.62 11.62
N LEU A 20 16.04 -8.97 10.45
CA LEU A 20 15.85 -10.29 9.85
C LEU A 20 16.44 -11.39 10.75
N ASN A 21 17.68 -11.22 11.21
CA ASN A 21 18.31 -12.20 12.10
C ASN A 21 17.59 -12.28 13.44
N LYS A 22 17.13 -11.15 13.99
CA LYS A 22 16.30 -11.13 15.20
C LYS A 22 15.01 -11.95 15.01
N ALA A 23 14.36 -11.85 13.85
CA ALA A 23 13.18 -12.67 13.54
C ALA A 23 13.52 -14.16 13.46
N ILE A 24 14.64 -14.51 12.81
CA ILE A 24 15.12 -15.90 12.68
C ILE A 24 15.45 -16.51 14.04
N ASP A 25 16.28 -15.82 14.83
CA ASP A 25 16.78 -16.35 16.12
C ASP A 25 15.65 -16.46 17.16
N SER A 26 14.65 -15.56 17.09
CA SER A 26 13.47 -15.64 17.94
C SER A 26 12.48 -16.76 17.55
N GLY A 27 12.64 -17.35 16.36
CA GLY A 27 11.74 -18.35 15.80
C GLY A 27 10.44 -17.80 15.18
N TYR A 28 10.18 -16.49 15.29
CA TYR A 28 9.02 -15.83 14.68
C TYR A 28 9.33 -15.33 13.27
N ILE A 29 9.39 -16.26 12.31
CA ILE A 29 9.73 -15.98 10.89
C ILE A 29 8.50 -15.87 9.96
N SER A 30 7.30 -15.83 10.52
CA SER A 30 6.03 -15.80 9.76
C SER A 30 5.34 -14.43 9.88
N SER A 31 4.14 -14.29 9.31
CA SER A 31 3.34 -13.05 9.33
C SER A 31 2.78 -12.68 10.71
N ALA A 32 3.17 -13.41 11.75
CA ALA A 32 2.81 -13.15 13.12
C ALA A 32 4.08 -13.19 13.98
N GLY A 33 4.28 -12.16 14.77
CA GLY A 33 5.43 -12.04 15.64
C GLY A 33 5.58 -10.63 16.17
N PRO A 34 6.43 -10.44 17.20
CA PRO A 34 6.59 -9.15 17.86
C PRO A 34 6.96 -8.02 16.89
N SER A 35 7.79 -8.31 15.88
CA SER A 35 8.22 -7.33 14.88
C SER A 35 7.09 -6.79 14.01
N VAL A 36 6.04 -7.59 13.75
CA VAL A 36 4.87 -7.12 12.97
C VAL A 36 4.04 -6.16 13.79
N SER A 37 3.72 -6.51 15.04
CA SER A 37 2.98 -5.60 15.94
C SER A 37 3.79 -4.37 16.31
N GLU A 38 5.11 -4.50 16.41
CA GLU A 38 6.03 -3.37 16.58
C GLU A 38 6.00 -2.46 15.35
N PHE A 39 6.07 -3.00 14.13
CA PHE A 39 5.98 -2.20 12.91
C PHE A 39 4.62 -1.53 12.75
N GLU A 40 3.52 -2.26 12.97
CA GLU A 40 2.17 -1.67 12.96
C GLU A 40 2.04 -0.59 14.03
N GLY A 41 2.61 -0.81 15.21
CA GLY A 41 2.70 0.16 16.29
C GLY A 41 3.53 1.37 15.89
N GLN A 42 4.69 1.19 15.27
CA GLN A 42 5.53 2.27 14.78
C GLN A 42 4.86 3.06 13.67
N CYS A 43 4.15 2.41 12.74
CA CYS A 43 3.36 3.10 11.72
C CYS A 43 2.19 3.83 12.35
N ALA A 44 1.49 3.21 13.30
CA ALA A 44 0.39 3.83 14.03
C ALA A 44 0.89 5.00 14.90
N ASP A 45 2.07 4.90 15.50
CA ASP A 45 2.72 5.93 16.31
C ASP A 45 3.24 7.05 15.42
N TYR A 46 3.90 6.73 14.31
CA TYR A 46 4.35 7.70 13.31
C TYR A 46 3.17 8.47 12.71
N LEU A 47 2.04 7.80 12.49
CA LEU A 47 0.78 8.40 12.02
C LEU A 47 -0.13 8.89 13.16
N HIS A 48 0.28 8.70 14.42
CA HIS A 48 -0.46 9.01 15.66
C HIS A 48 -1.93 8.52 15.74
N ILE A 49 -2.21 7.23 15.42
CA ILE A 49 -3.54 6.57 15.47
C ILE A 49 -3.55 5.25 16.26
N LYS A 50 -4.74 4.72 16.62
CA LYS A 50 -4.87 3.52 17.49
C LYS A 50 -4.80 2.15 16.77
N LYS A 51 -5.44 2.01 15.58
CA LYS A 51 -5.38 0.88 14.58
C LYS A 51 -5.99 1.35 13.24
N ALA A 52 -5.76 0.67 12.11
CA ALA A 52 -5.90 1.21 10.73
C ALA A 52 -7.26 1.80 10.27
N VAL A 53 -8.40 1.50 10.92
CA VAL A 53 -9.63 2.30 10.79
C VAL A 53 -10.07 2.74 12.18
N THR A 54 -10.17 4.05 12.37
CA THR A 54 -10.57 4.70 13.62
C THR A 54 -11.73 5.67 13.36
N GLU A 55 -12.31 6.21 14.43
CA GLU A 55 -13.24 7.36 14.36
C GLU A 55 -12.67 8.60 13.67
N LYS A 56 -11.34 8.69 13.50
CA LYS A 56 -10.67 9.75 12.71
C LYS A 56 -10.40 9.35 11.26
N THR A 57 -10.59 8.10 10.86
CA THR A 57 -10.40 7.72 9.47
C THR A 57 -11.38 8.51 8.60
N ARG A 58 -10.87 9.07 7.50
CA ARG A 58 -11.64 9.90 6.57
C ARG A 58 -11.61 9.40 5.14
N ALA A 59 -10.62 8.58 4.79
CA ALA A 59 -10.46 8.08 3.44
C ALA A 59 -9.79 6.71 3.40
N ILE A 60 -9.95 6.04 2.26
CA ILE A 60 -9.25 4.81 1.86
C ILE A 60 -8.51 5.11 0.55
N ILE A 61 -7.24 4.71 0.46
CA ILE A 61 -6.43 4.90 -0.74
C ILE A 61 -6.08 3.52 -1.33
N PRO A 62 -6.89 2.97 -2.25
CA PRO A 62 -6.52 1.74 -2.94
C PRO A 62 -5.46 2.00 -4.01
N VAL A 63 -4.42 1.17 -4.03
CA VAL A 63 -3.32 1.25 -5.00
C VAL A 63 -3.49 0.14 -6.05
N HIS A 64 -3.68 0.52 -7.31
CA HIS A 64 -3.84 -0.40 -8.45
C HIS A 64 -2.49 -0.87 -8.98
N LEU A 65 -1.82 -1.66 -8.15
CA LEU A 65 -0.44 -2.08 -8.38
C LEU A 65 -0.28 -2.83 -9.71
N TYR A 66 0.76 -2.49 -10.46
CA TYR A 66 1.09 -3.09 -11.76
C TYR A 66 -0.06 -3.08 -12.78
N GLY A 67 -0.94 -2.08 -12.67
CA GLY A 67 -2.08 -1.95 -13.56
C GLY A 67 -3.27 -2.81 -13.22
N ASN A 68 -3.21 -3.61 -12.15
CA ASN A 68 -4.31 -4.45 -11.73
C ASN A 68 -5.29 -3.68 -10.82
N PRO A 69 -6.55 -3.48 -11.22
CA PRO A 69 -7.52 -2.77 -10.39
C PRO A 69 -7.81 -3.51 -9.08
N CYS A 70 -7.94 -2.77 -7.98
CA CYS A 70 -8.42 -3.32 -6.72
C CYS A 70 -9.90 -3.73 -6.84
N ASN A 71 -10.40 -4.48 -5.86
CA ASN A 71 -11.82 -4.81 -5.78
C ASN A 71 -12.65 -3.58 -5.35
N MET A 72 -12.90 -2.67 -6.30
CA MET A 72 -13.51 -1.38 -6.01
C MET A 72 -14.97 -1.48 -5.55
N ASN A 73 -15.70 -2.53 -5.92
CA ASN A 73 -17.04 -2.77 -5.38
C ASN A 73 -17.02 -2.90 -3.85
N GLU A 74 -16.07 -3.67 -3.32
CA GLU A 74 -15.97 -3.90 -1.88
C GLU A 74 -15.43 -2.67 -1.13
N ILE A 75 -14.41 -2.02 -1.69
CA ILE A 75 -13.83 -0.79 -1.12
C ILE A 75 -14.90 0.31 -1.02
N ASN A 76 -15.66 0.54 -2.09
CA ASN A 76 -16.73 1.55 -2.10
C ASN A 76 -17.87 1.17 -1.15
N ARG A 77 -18.19 -0.13 -1.01
CA ARG A 77 -19.19 -0.59 -0.04
C ARG A 77 -18.77 -0.25 1.40
N ILE A 78 -17.50 -0.50 1.75
CA ILE A 78 -16.94 -0.17 3.08
C ILE A 78 -16.89 1.34 3.29
N ALA A 79 -16.36 2.08 2.30
CA ALA A 79 -16.25 3.53 2.37
C ALA A 79 -17.63 4.18 2.61
N LYS A 80 -18.65 3.74 1.87
CA LYS A 80 -20.03 4.19 2.07
C LYS A 80 -20.57 3.85 3.46
N LYS A 81 -20.31 2.64 3.96
CA LYS A 81 -20.76 2.21 5.31
C LYS A 81 -20.21 3.11 6.42
N TYR A 82 -18.95 3.55 6.30
CA TYR A 82 -18.26 4.34 7.33
C TYR A 82 -18.15 5.83 6.98
N ASN A 83 -18.84 6.28 5.92
CA ASN A 83 -18.79 7.66 5.42
C ASN A 83 -17.34 8.15 5.18
N LEU A 84 -16.55 7.33 4.49
CA LEU A 84 -15.16 7.61 4.11
C LEU A 84 -15.09 7.94 2.62
N TYR A 85 -14.14 8.80 2.25
CA TYR A 85 -13.78 9.02 0.86
C TYR A 85 -12.92 7.88 0.30
N VAL A 86 -12.90 7.69 -1.01
CA VAL A 86 -12.02 6.76 -1.72
C VAL A 86 -11.18 7.53 -2.72
N ILE A 87 -9.87 7.48 -2.56
CA ILE A 87 -8.92 8.15 -3.46
C ILE A 87 -8.08 7.07 -4.14
N GLU A 88 -8.35 6.78 -5.39
CA GLU A 88 -7.59 5.76 -6.13
C GLU A 88 -6.17 6.26 -6.41
N ASP A 89 -5.18 5.47 -6.01
CA ASP A 89 -3.85 5.55 -6.58
C ASP A 89 -3.82 4.64 -7.82
N ALA A 90 -4.09 5.27 -8.97
CA ALA A 90 -4.07 4.66 -10.28
C ALA A 90 -2.75 4.94 -11.02
N ALA A 91 -1.67 5.32 -10.31
CA ALA A 91 -0.39 5.70 -10.89
C ALA A 91 0.21 4.66 -11.85
N GLU A 92 -0.05 3.38 -11.61
CA GLU A 92 0.45 2.26 -12.43
C GLU A 92 -0.64 1.63 -13.31
N SER A 93 -1.81 2.23 -13.37
CA SER A 93 -3.00 1.60 -13.97
C SER A 93 -3.69 2.46 -15.02
N LEU A 94 -3.00 3.46 -15.57
CA LEU A 94 -3.55 4.27 -16.64
C LEU A 94 -4.01 3.39 -17.81
N GLY A 95 -5.32 3.41 -18.09
CA GLY A 95 -5.94 2.60 -19.14
C GLY A 95 -6.54 1.26 -18.68
N ALA A 96 -6.27 0.82 -17.45
CA ALA A 96 -6.91 -0.36 -16.87
C ALA A 96 -8.41 -0.11 -16.61
N LYS A 97 -9.20 -1.18 -16.53
CA LYS A 97 -10.63 -1.12 -16.30
C LYS A 97 -11.11 -2.10 -15.26
N TYR A 98 -12.09 -1.68 -14.47
CA TYR A 98 -12.86 -2.52 -13.57
C TYR A 98 -14.36 -2.36 -13.88
N GLY A 99 -15.03 -3.47 -14.21
CA GLY A 99 -16.47 -3.42 -14.56
C GLY A 99 -16.79 -2.50 -15.74
N GLY A 100 -15.87 -2.37 -16.70
CA GLY A 100 -16.01 -1.52 -17.88
C GLY A 100 -15.68 -0.03 -17.67
N LYS A 101 -15.45 0.41 -16.43
CA LYS A 101 -15.01 1.77 -16.08
C LYS A 101 -13.50 1.82 -15.87
N PHE A 102 -12.88 2.95 -16.21
CA PHE A 102 -11.44 3.11 -16.05
C PHE A 102 -11.06 3.25 -14.57
N THR A 103 -9.92 2.70 -14.18
CA THR A 103 -9.28 2.99 -12.88
C THR A 103 -9.01 4.49 -12.76
N GLY A 104 -9.10 5.01 -11.54
CA GLY A 104 -9.09 6.45 -11.24
C GLY A 104 -10.44 7.15 -11.46
N THR A 105 -11.50 6.42 -11.82
CA THR A 105 -12.89 6.93 -11.94
C THR A 105 -13.90 6.15 -11.10
N LEU A 106 -13.42 5.24 -10.26
CA LEU A 106 -14.20 4.29 -9.46
C LEU A 106 -14.43 4.78 -8.03
N GLY A 107 -13.55 5.64 -7.50
CA GLY A 107 -13.67 6.34 -6.22
C GLY A 107 -14.13 7.79 -6.35
N ASP A 108 -13.91 8.59 -5.31
CA ASP A 108 -14.22 10.03 -5.29
C ASP A 108 -13.18 10.86 -6.04
N LEU A 109 -11.92 10.40 -6.06
CA LEU A 109 -10.82 11.01 -6.79
C LEU A 109 -9.85 9.93 -7.28
N GLY A 110 -9.18 10.15 -8.42
CA GLY A 110 -8.13 9.29 -8.94
C GLY A 110 -6.84 10.05 -9.20
N CYS A 111 -5.72 9.42 -8.85
CA CYS A 111 -4.37 9.93 -9.07
C CYS A 111 -3.65 9.09 -10.12
N PHE A 112 -2.95 9.73 -11.04
CA PHE A 112 -2.15 9.08 -12.07
C PHE A 112 -0.72 9.59 -12.04
N SER A 113 0.22 8.78 -12.51
CA SER A 113 1.62 9.16 -12.66
C SER A 113 2.02 9.02 -14.11
N PHE A 114 2.71 10.03 -14.62
CA PHE A 114 3.32 10.04 -15.95
C PHE A 114 4.84 10.04 -15.84
N ASN A 115 5.36 9.42 -14.77
CA ASN A 115 6.80 9.19 -14.65
C ASN A 115 7.26 8.24 -15.76
N GLY A 116 8.52 8.35 -16.18
CA GLY A 116 9.05 7.68 -17.37
C GLY A 116 9.06 6.14 -17.32
N ASN A 117 8.77 5.55 -16.16
CA ASN A 117 8.68 4.10 -15.96
C ASN A 117 7.25 3.61 -15.64
N LYS A 118 6.24 4.43 -15.91
CA LYS A 118 4.82 4.11 -15.74
C LYS A 118 4.18 3.74 -17.07
#